data_AF-A0A3B9ABA1-F1
#
_entry.id   AF-A0A3B9ABA1-F1
#
_cell.length_a   1.000
_cell.length_b   1.000
_cell.length_c   1.000
_cell.angle_alpha   90.00
_cell.angle_beta   90.00
_cell.angle_gamma   90.00
#
_symmetry.space_group_name_H-M   'P 1'
#
loop_
_entity.id
_entity.type
_entity.pdbx_description
1 polymer ?
#
loop_
_entity_poly.entity_id
_entity_poly.type
_entity_poly.pdbx_seq_one_letter_code
_entity_poly.pdbx_strand_id
1 'polypeptide(L)' 'MDFGLSDFQETLLDSVRKFSSEKLAPAYKRREEDGYFDRDMVREMGQLGFLA' A
#
# COMPACT_ATOMS: atom_id res chain seq x y z
N MET A 1 9.37 -27.96 -7.89
CA MET A 1 8.23 -27.06 -7.63
C MET A 1 8.81 -25.67 -7.54
N ASP A 2 8.22 -24.68 -8.22
CA ASP A 2 8.71 -23.30 -8.23
C ASP A 2 7.91 -22.49 -7.20
N PHE A 3 8.63 -21.76 -6.34
CA PHE A 3 8.09 -20.94 -5.27
C PHE A 3 8.57 -19.48 -5.38
N GLY A 4 9.32 -19.16 -6.43
CA GLY A 4 9.75 -17.80 -6.70
C GLY A 4 8.55 -16.92 -7.05
N LEU A 5 8.65 -15.64 -6.71
CA LEU A 5 7.76 -14.65 -7.26
C LEU A 5 8.14 -14.37 -8.70
N SER A 6 7.15 -14.05 -9.54
CA SER A 6 7.42 -13.53 -10.86
C SER A 6 7.99 -12.10 -10.78
N ASP A 7 8.69 -11.67 -11.83
CA ASP A 7 9.23 -10.29 -11.92
C ASP A 7 8.15 -9.23 -11.67
N PHE A 8 6.93 -9.49 -12.13
CA PHE A 8 5.78 -8.61 -11.89
C PHE A 8 5.39 -8.56 -10.41
N GLN A 9 5.35 -9.72 -9.73
CA GLN A 9 5.02 -9.79 -8.31
C GLN A 9 6.08 -9.09 -7.44
N GLU A 10 7.37 -9.26 -7.75
CA GLU A 10 8.45 -8.54 -7.06
C GLU A 10 8.32 -7.03 -7.25
N THR A 11 8.10 -6.58 -8.50
CA THR A 11 7.91 -5.15 -8.80
C THR A 11 6.71 -4.56 -8.05
N LEU A 12 5.60 -5.31 -7.96
CA LEU A 12 4.42 -4.89 -7.21
C LEU A 12 4.73 -4.79 -5.72
N LEU A 13 5.41 -5.78 -5.14
CA LEU A 13 5.81 -5.76 -3.72
C LEU A 13 6.70 -4.57 -3.39
N ASP A 14 7.67 -4.26 -4.23
CA ASP A 14 8.58 -3.13 -4.01
C ASP A 14 7.82 -1.79 -4.03
N SER A 15 6.87 -1.64 -4.95
CA SER A 15 5.98 -0.47 -5.00
C SER A 15 5.12 -0.35 -3.73
N VAL A 16 4.50 -1.46 -3.28
CA VAL A 16 3.70 -1.51 -2.05
C VAL A 16 4.52 -1.21 -0.81
N ARG A 17 5.74 -1.75 -0.70
CA ARG A 17 6.65 -1.51 0.44
C ARG A 17 6.96 -0.03 0.58
N LYS A 18 7.32 0.62 -0.54
CA LYS A 18 7.63 2.05 -0.55
C LYS A 18 6.42 2.90 -0.18
N PHE A 19 5.27 2.65 -0.81
CA PHE A 19 4.04 3.38 -0.47
C PHE A 19 3.67 3.20 1.01
N SER A 20 3.82 1.99 1.53
CA SER A 20 3.45 1.68 2.91
C SER A 20 4.33 2.39 3.93
N SER A 21 5.64 2.44 3.71
CA SER A 21 6.57 3.13 4.61
C SER A 21 6.43 4.65 4.55
N GLU A 22 6.18 5.21 3.38
CA GLU A 22 6.15 6.67 3.17
C GLU A 22 4.79 7.30 3.45
N LYS A 23 3.68 6.59 3.19
CA LYS A 23 2.30 7.15 3.21
C LYS A 23 1.38 6.54 4.26
N LEU A 24 1.41 5.22 4.40
CA LEU A 24 0.53 4.51 5.35
C LEU A 24 1.07 4.60 6.78
N ALA A 25 2.27 4.08 7.02
CA ALA A 25 2.84 3.87 8.35
C ALA A 25 2.92 5.15 9.20
N PRO A 26 3.35 6.33 8.68
CA PRO A 26 3.56 7.51 9.52
C PRO A 26 2.29 8.04 10.20
N ALA A 27 1.13 7.87 9.57
CA ALA A 27 -0.13 8.46 10.03
C ALA A 27 -1.18 7.42 10.44
N TYR A 28 -0.88 6.12 10.33
CA TYR A 28 -1.83 5.04 10.59
C TYR A 28 -2.47 5.14 11.99
N LYS A 29 -1.65 5.26 13.03
CA LYS A 29 -2.12 5.24 14.41
C LYS A 29 -3.04 6.43 14.73
N ARG A 30 -2.65 7.63 14.28
CA ARG A 30 -3.49 8.82 14.43
C ARG A 30 -4.82 8.67 13.70
N ARG A 31 -4.82 8.17 12.47
CA ARG A 31 -6.06 7.94 11.70
C ARG A 31 -6.98 6.93 12.38
N GLU A 32 -6.42 5.90 13.00
CA GLU A 32 -7.17 4.92 13.78
C GLU A 32 -7.83 5.58 15.00
N GLU A 33 -7.08 6.34 15.79
CA GLU A 33 -7.58 7.08 16.95
C GLU A 33 -8.66 8.10 16.58
N ASP A 34 -8.48 8.80 15.46
CA ASP A 34 -9.43 9.81 14.94
C ASP A 34 -10.67 9.17 14.28
N GLY A 35 -10.68 7.85 14.04
CA GLY A 35 -11.72 7.18 13.26
C GLY A 35 -11.81 7.68 11.81
N TYR A 36 -10.71 8.20 11.27
CA TYR A 36 -10.66 8.87 9.98
C TYR A 36 -10.10 7.97 8.88
N PHE A 37 -10.80 7.90 7.76
CA PHE A 37 -10.36 7.18 6.56
C PHE A 37 -9.95 8.18 5.47
N ASP A 38 -8.66 8.22 5.16
CA ASP A 38 -8.11 9.13 4.17
C ASP A 38 -8.48 8.69 2.74
N ARG A 39 -9.50 9.36 2.18
CA ARG A 39 -10.04 9.01 0.86
C ARG A 39 -9.06 9.27 -0.28
N ASP A 40 -8.14 10.21 -0.12
CA ASP A 40 -7.15 10.52 -1.15
C ASP A 40 -6.05 9.45 -1.16
N MET A 41 -5.58 9.04 0.02
CA MET A 41 -4.68 7.89 0.15
C MET A 41 -5.27 6.62 -0.47
N VAL A 42 -6.55 6.34 -0.21
CA VAL A 42 -7.24 5.15 -0.73
C VAL A 42 -7.41 5.21 -2.24
N ARG A 43 -7.68 6.40 -2.79
CA ARG A 43 -7.73 6.61 -4.24
C ARG A 43 -6.35 6.36 -4.87
N GLU A 44 -5.29 6.86 -4.26
CA GLU A 44 -3.91 6.62 -4.72
C GLU A 44 -3.58 5.12 -4.72
N MET A 45 -3.96 4.37 -3.67
CA MET A 45 -3.82 2.91 -3.63
C MET A 45 -4.54 2.21 -4.79
N GLY A 46 -5.76 2.66 -5.15
CA GLY A 46 -6.48 2.14 -6.32
C GLY A 46 -5.79 2.47 -7.65
N GLN A 47 -5.26 3.69 -7.80
CA GLN A 47 -4.51 4.10 -9.00
C GLN A 47 -3.21 3.30 -9.18
N LEU A 48 -2.58 2.89 -8.07
CA LEU A 48 -1.37 2.06 -8.07
C LEU A 48 -1.68 0.56 -8.24
N GLY A 49 -2.96 0.17 -8.30
CA GLY A 49 -3.38 -1.23 -8.46
C GLY A 49 -3.27 -2.07 -7.18
N PHE A 50 -3.22 -1.43 -6.01
CA PHE A 50 -3.18 -2.13 -4.72
C PHE A 50 -4.56 -2.55 -4.21
N LEU A 51 -5.62 -1.97 -4.79
CA LEU A 51 -7.02 -2.25 -4.48
C LEU A 51 -7.76 -2.55 -5.80
N ALA A 52 -8.58 -3.61 -5.79
CA ALA A 52 -9.39 -4.08 -6.91
C ALA A 52 -10.88 -3.89 -6.65
#